data_AF-A0A3D0REB0-F1
#
_entry.id   AF-A0A3D0REB0-F1
#
_cell.length_a   1.000
_cell.length_b   1.000
_cell.length_c   1.000
_cell.angle_alpha   90.00
_cell.angle_beta   90.00
_cell.angle_gamma   90.00
#
_symmetry.space_group_name_H-M   'P 1'
#
loop_
_entity.id
_entity.type
_entity.pdbx_description
1 polymer ?
#
loop_
_entity_poly.entity_id
_entity_poly.type
_entity_poly.pdbx_seq_one_letter_code
_entity_poly.pdbx_strand_id
1 'polypeptide(L)'
;AIAEVGPSGHFFGADHTQSRYRDAFYAPLLSDWRNFESWEEDGAVWTHDRANAAWKTILDEYEAPSLDASIAEELADFIARRKHEGGAPTDF
;
A
#
# COMPACT_ATOMS: atom_id res chain seq x y z
N ALA A 1 -22.76 -8.35 -20.64
CA ALA A 1 -22.52 -9.16 -19.42
C ALA A 1 -23.75 -9.97 -19.00
N ILE A 2 -24.70 -9.42 -18.22
CA ILE A 2 -25.80 -10.24 -17.63
C ILE A 2 -26.69 -10.87 -18.70
N ALA A 3 -27.16 -10.08 -19.68
CA ALA A 3 -27.97 -10.59 -20.79
C ALA A 3 -27.17 -11.48 -21.76
N GLU A 4 -25.87 -11.20 -21.90
CA GLU A 4 -24.94 -11.95 -22.76
C GLU A 4 -24.65 -13.36 -22.20
N VAL A 5 -24.45 -13.47 -20.89
CA VAL A 5 -24.11 -14.73 -20.22
C VAL A 5 -25.36 -15.60 -19.97
N GLY A 6 -26.49 -14.98 -19.64
CA GLY A 6 -27.75 -15.68 -19.40
C GLY A 6 -27.74 -16.61 -18.17
N PRO A 7 -28.82 -17.38 -17.96
CA PRO A 7 -28.94 -18.30 -16.84
C PRO A 7 -27.90 -19.43 -16.92
N SER A 8 -27.36 -19.81 -15.75
CA SER A 8 -26.38 -20.91 -15.60
C SER A 8 -25.04 -20.74 -16.32
N GLY A 9 -24.76 -19.58 -16.93
CA GLY A 9 -23.46 -19.25 -17.51
C GLY A 9 -22.44 -18.73 -16.48
N HIS A 10 -21.22 -18.43 -16.94
CA HIS A 10 -20.18 -17.80 -16.12
C HIS A 10 -19.65 -16.52 -16.78
N PHE A 11 -19.14 -15.60 -15.96
CA PHE A 11 -18.75 -14.26 -16.42
C PHE A 11 -17.27 -14.12 -16.80
N PHE A 12 -16.43 -15.13 -16.55
CA PHE A 12 -14.99 -15.06 -16.85
C PHE A 12 -14.69 -14.76 -18.33
N GLY A 13 -15.48 -15.29 -19.26
CA GLY A 13 -15.29 -15.07 -20.70
C GLY A 13 -16.02 -13.85 -21.25
N ALA A 14 -16.86 -13.18 -20.46
CA ALA A 14 -17.68 -12.08 -20.96
C ALA A 14 -16.82 -10.86 -21.31
N ASP A 15 -17.15 -10.16 -22.41
CA ASP A 15 -16.41 -8.98 -22.87
C ASP A 15 -16.27 -7.92 -21.78
N HIS A 16 -17.33 -7.76 -20.98
CA HIS A 16 -17.35 -6.84 -19.85
C HIS A 16 -16.28 -7.16 -18.79
N THR A 17 -16.06 -8.44 -18.49
CA THR A 17 -15.07 -8.91 -17.52
C THR A 17 -13.68 -8.77 -18.09
N GLN A 18 -13.45 -9.27 -19.31
CA GLN A 18 -12.13 -9.25 -19.96
C GLN A 18 -11.60 -7.82 -20.17
N SER A 19 -12.46 -6.89 -20.60
CA SER A 19 -12.07 -5.49 -20.81
C SER A 19 -11.72 -4.72 -19.54
N ARG A 20 -12.10 -5.22 -18.35
CA ARG A 20 -11.95 -4.52 -17.07
C ARG A 20 -11.12 -5.27 -16.04
N TYR A 21 -10.84 -6.56 -16.26
CA TYR A 21 -10.25 -7.46 -15.27
C TYR A 21 -8.99 -6.89 -14.61
N ARG A 22 -8.15 -6.19 -15.37
CA ARG A 22 -6.88 -5.63 -14.88
C ARG A 22 -7.06 -4.45 -13.92
N ASP A 23 -8.10 -3.64 -14.10
CA ASP A 23 -8.19 -2.31 -13.45
C ASP A 23 -9.41 -2.18 -12.54
N ALA A 24 -10.41 -3.05 -12.66
CA ALA A 24 -11.64 -2.99 -11.87
C ALA A 24 -11.56 -3.68 -10.51
N PHE A 25 -10.46 -4.39 -10.23
CA PHE A 25 -10.24 -5.07 -8.95
C PHE A 25 -9.03 -4.48 -8.23
N TYR A 26 -9.19 -4.29 -6.92
CA TYR A 26 -8.09 -3.89 -6.06
C TYR A 26 -7.12 -5.05 -5.87
N ALA A 27 -5.85 -4.83 -6.19
CA ALA A 27 -4.79 -5.79 -5.88
C ALA A 27 -4.49 -5.75 -4.37
N PRO A 28 -4.55 -6.90 -3.66
CA PRO A 28 -4.29 -6.91 -2.23
C PRO A 28 -2.84 -6.56 -1.92
N LEU A 29 -2.63 -5.68 -0.93
CA LEU A 29 -1.30 -5.29 -0.47
C LEU A 29 -0.61 -6.39 0.36
N LEU A 30 -1.38 -7.09 1.21
CA LEU A 30 -0.84 -8.06 2.19
C LEU A 30 -1.59 -9.40 2.22
N SER A 31 -2.84 -9.43 1.75
CA SER A 31 -3.66 -10.63 1.79
C SER A 31 -3.17 -11.66 0.77
N ASP A 32 -3.07 -12.90 1.20
CA ASP A 32 -2.85 -14.06 0.34
C ASP A 32 -4.17 -14.82 0.24
N TRP A 33 -4.69 -14.95 -0.98
CA TRP A 33 -5.98 -15.60 -1.27
C TRP A 33 -5.81 -16.90 -2.05
N ARG A 34 -4.58 -17.44 -2.10
CA ARG A 34 -4.36 -18.78 -2.61
C ARG A 34 -5.12 -19.79 -1.76
N ASN A 35 -5.44 -20.94 -2.36
CA ASN A 35 -5.91 -22.08 -1.59
C ASN A 35 -4.83 -22.54 -0.60
N PHE A 36 -5.23 -23.40 0.34
CA PHE A 36 -4.35 -23.85 1.41
C PHE A 36 -3.10 -24.55 0.87
N GLU A 37 -3.25 -25.44 -0.10
CA GLU A 37 -2.16 -26.25 -0.66
C GLU A 37 -1.09 -25.36 -1.30
N SER A 38 -1.49 -24.40 -2.14
CA SER A 38 -0.57 -23.46 -2.77
C SER A 38 0.07 -22.48 -1.79
N TRP A 39 -0.62 -22.11 -0.70
CA TRP A 39 -0.03 -21.31 0.37
C TRP A 39 0.99 -22.11 1.19
N GLU A 40 0.70 -23.37 1.47
CA GLU A 40 1.59 -24.28 2.20
C GLU A 40 2.86 -24.60 1.40
N GLU A 41 2.71 -24.93 0.12
CA GLU A 41 3.83 -25.18 -0.81
C GLU A 41 4.76 -23.96 -0.95
N ASP A 42 4.22 -22.74 -0.85
CA ASP A 42 4.96 -21.49 -0.91
C ASP A 42 5.48 -21.01 0.46
N GLY A 43 5.61 -21.95 1.41
CA GLY A 43 6.27 -21.72 2.69
C GLY A 43 5.36 -21.22 3.81
N ALA A 44 4.03 -21.27 3.63
CA ALA A 44 3.05 -21.00 4.68
C ALA A 44 3.26 -19.65 5.39
N VAL A 45 3.67 -18.62 4.62
CA VAL A 45 4.07 -17.33 5.19
C VAL A 45 2.85 -16.65 5.84
N TRP A 46 3.02 -16.15 7.07
CA TRP A 46 1.95 -15.46 7.77
C TRP A 46 1.88 -13.99 7.38
N THR A 47 0.69 -13.38 7.55
CA THR A 47 0.46 -11.98 7.16
C THR A 47 1.41 -10.99 7.83
N HIS A 48 1.79 -11.22 9.09
CA HIS A 48 2.71 -10.34 9.80
C HIS A 48 4.14 -10.42 9.26
N ASP A 49 4.57 -11.58 8.78
CA ASP A 49 5.87 -11.75 8.11
C ASP A 49 5.88 -11.05 6.75
N ARG A 50 4.80 -11.19 5.96
CA ARG A 50 4.66 -10.45 4.70
C ARG A 50 4.64 -8.93 4.93
N ALA A 51 3.91 -8.49 5.95
CA ALA A 51 3.91 -7.08 6.34
C ALA A 51 5.31 -6.61 6.75
N ASN A 52 6.06 -7.44 7.48
CA ASN A 52 7.42 -7.14 7.90
C ASN A 52 8.37 -6.92 6.71
N ALA A 53 8.28 -7.78 5.70
CA ALA A 53 9.04 -7.63 4.47
C ALA A 53 8.62 -6.36 3.72
N ALA A 54 7.31 -6.15 3.55
CA ALA A 54 6.77 -5.04 2.77
C ALA A 54 7.22 -3.65 3.28
N TRP A 55 7.14 -3.39 4.59
CA TRP A 55 7.55 -2.07 5.10
C TRP A 55 9.05 -1.82 4.95
N LYS A 56 9.88 -2.86 5.04
CA LYS A 56 11.32 -2.74 4.83
C LYS A 56 11.63 -2.40 3.38
N THR A 57 11.00 -3.10 2.43
CA THR A 57 11.10 -2.78 1.01
C THR A 57 10.66 -1.34 0.72
N ILE A 58 9.55 -0.89 1.30
CA ILE A 58 9.07 0.49 1.12
C ILE A 58 10.12 1.51 1.60
N LEU A 59 10.80 1.26 2.73
CA LEU A 59 11.84 2.15 3.22
C LEU A 59 13.12 2.09 2.39
N ASP A 60 13.49 0.89 1.92
CA ASP A 60 14.68 0.70 1.09
C ASP A 60 14.52 1.37 -0.29
N GLU A 61 13.30 1.39 -0.82
CA GLU A 61 12.94 2.00 -2.11
C GLU A 61 12.55 3.49 -1.99
N TYR A 62 12.41 4.03 -0.77
CA TYR A 62 11.94 5.39 -0.58
C TYR A 62 12.96 6.43 -1.06
N GLU A 63 12.53 7.26 -2.00
CA GLU A 63 13.23 8.48 -2.39
C GLU A 63 12.48 9.70 -1.85
N ALA A 64 13.17 10.51 -1.04
CA ALA A 64 12.58 11.73 -0.51
C ALA A 64 12.23 12.71 -1.66
N PRO A 65 11.00 13.25 -1.70
CA PRO A 65 10.63 14.23 -2.72
C PRO A 65 11.48 15.49 -2.57
N SER A 66 11.77 16.15 -3.69
CA SER A 66 12.55 17.39 -3.68
C SER A 66 11.86 18.46 -2.83
N LEU A 67 12.58 18.99 -1.86
CA LEU A 67 12.18 20.16 -1.08
C LEU A 67 13.13 21.30 -1.43
N ASP A 68 12.56 22.49 -1.69
CA ASP A 68 13.36 23.69 -1.94
C ASP A 68 14.25 24.00 -0.72
N ALA A 69 15.52 24.33 -0.99
CA ALA A 69 16.51 24.53 0.06
C ALA A 69 16.18 25.71 0.98
N SER A 70 15.63 26.82 0.44
CA SER A 70 15.28 27.98 1.27
C SER A 70 14.12 27.66 2.20
N ILE A 71 13.15 26.88 1.72
CA ILE A 71 12.03 26.39 2.56
C ILE A 71 12.55 25.45 3.66
N ALA A 72 13.47 24.54 3.32
CA ALA A 72 14.05 23.61 4.29
C ALA A 72 14.80 24.37 5.41
N GLU A 73 15.56 25.40 5.06
CA GLU A 73 16.27 26.28 5.99
C GLU A 73 15.30 27.08 6.88
N GLU A 74 14.29 27.72 6.30
CA GLU A 74 13.27 28.46 7.06
C GLU A 74 12.54 27.57 8.08
N LEU A 75 12.20 26.33 7.69
CA LEU A 75 11.59 25.35 8.58
C LEU A 75 12.54 24.95 9.71
N ALA A 76 13.82 24.73 9.41
CA ALA A 76 14.82 24.38 10.42
C ALA A 76 15.01 25.51 11.45
N ASP A 77 15.10 26.76 10.99
CA ASP A 77 15.22 27.94 11.85
C ASP A 77 13.98 28.15 12.72
N PHE A 78 12.80 28.00 12.15
CA PHE A 78 11.55 28.07 12.89
C PHE A 78 11.50 27.01 14.00
N ILE A 79 11.84 25.76 13.68
CA ILE A 79 11.88 24.66 14.66
C ILE A 79 12.89 24.97 15.76
N ALA A 80 14.10 25.43 15.42
CA ALA A 80 15.14 25.76 16.39
C ALA A 80 14.70 26.86 17.37
N ARG A 81 14.10 27.93 16.83
CA ARG A 81 13.56 29.04 17.64
C ARG A 81 12.45 28.57 18.58
N ARG A 82 11.49 27.78 18.09
CA ARG A 82 10.39 27.26 18.93
C ARG A 82 10.85 26.29 20.02
N LYS A 83 11.89 25.50 19.74
CA LYS A 83 12.55 24.67 20.77
C LYS A 83 13.21 25.54 21.84
N HIS A 84 13.87 26.63 21.46
CA HIS A 84 14.49 27.57 22.41
C HIS A 84 13.46 28.33 23.26
N GLU A 85 12.33 28.73 22.65
CA GLU A 85 11.23 29.42 23.33
C GLU A 85 10.45 28.54 24.34
N GLY A 86 10.88 27.28 24.56
CA GLY A 86 10.31 26.37 25.57
C GLY A 86 9.46 25.23 25.01
N GLY A 87 9.30 25.14 23.69
CA GLY A 87 8.53 24.09 23.04
C GLY A 87 7.03 24.11 23.39
N ALA A 88 6.29 23.10 22.95
CA ALA A 88 4.95 22.87 23.48
C ALA A 88 5.09 22.39 24.94
N PRO A 89 4.24 22.86 25.88
CA PRO A 89 4.20 22.29 27.22
C PRO A 89 3.96 20.79 27.10
N THR A 90 4.86 19.97 27.67
CA THR A 90 4.66 18.54 27.75
C THR A 90 3.81 18.24 28.97
N ASP A 91 2.69 17.54 28.79
CA ASP A 91 1.77 17.14 29.87
C ASP A 91 2.32 15.98 30.74
N PHE A 92 3.64 15.88 30.90
CA PHE A 92 4.31 14.84 31.70
C PHE A 92 5.26 15.46 32.72
#